data_AF-A0A9X9LDB1-F1
#
_entry.id   AF-A0A9X9LDB1-F1
#
_cell.length_a   1.000
_cell.length_b   1.000
_cell.length_c   1.000
_cell.angle_alpha   90.00
_cell.angle_beta   90.00
_cell.angle_gamma   90.00
#
_symmetry.space_group_name_H-M   'P 1'
#
loop_
_entity.id
_entity.type
_entity.pdbx_description
1 polymer ?
#
loop_
_entity_poly.entity_id
_entity_poly.type
_entity_poly.pdbx_seq_one_letter_code
_entity_poly.pdbx_strand_id
1 'polypeptide(L)'
;MDPQVKWLQQQEVKRRVKRQVRSDPQALYFNDPIWSNMWYMHCGDKNSRCRSEMNVQAAWKKGYTGKNVVVTILDDGIERNHPDLAPNY
;
A
#
# COMPACT_ATOMS: atom_id res chain seq x y z
N MET A 1 -25.66 24.53 -33.68
CA MET A 1 -24.70 24.51 -32.57
C MET A 1 -25.22 25.48 -31.52
N ASP A 2 -25.29 25.07 -30.26
CA ASP A 2 -25.87 25.88 -29.18
C ASP A 2 -24.92 27.06 -28.83
N PRO A 3 -25.38 28.33 -28.91
CA PRO A 3 -24.53 29.49 -28.68
C PRO A 3 -24.03 29.65 -27.22
N GLN A 4 -24.49 28.83 -26.28
CA GLN A 4 -24.10 28.94 -24.87
C GLN A 4 -22.86 28.14 -24.46
N VAL A 5 -22.28 27.32 -25.35
CA VAL A 5 -21.13 26.47 -25.02
C VAL A 5 -19.81 27.23 -25.22
N LYS A 6 -19.15 27.61 -24.11
CA LYS A 6 -17.89 28.38 -24.12
C LYS A 6 -16.64 27.55 -24.46
N TRP A 7 -16.63 26.26 -24.15
CA TRP A 7 -15.58 25.33 -24.55
C TRP A 7 -16.08 23.89 -24.48
N LEU A 8 -15.47 23.03 -25.29
CA LEU A 8 -15.66 21.58 -25.28
C LEU A 8 -14.29 20.92 -25.50
N GLN A 9 -14.00 19.88 -24.75
CA GLN A 9 -12.90 18.98 -25.05
C GLN A 9 -13.38 17.53 -24.95
N GLN A 10 -13.21 16.77 -26.03
CA GLN A 10 -13.51 15.35 -26.04
C GLN A 10 -12.51 14.62 -25.15
N GLN A 11 -13.00 13.77 -24.25
CA GLN A 11 -12.12 12.90 -23.46
C GLN A 11 -11.57 11.77 -24.33
N GLU A 12 -10.25 11.62 -24.34
CA GLU A 12 -9.61 10.44 -24.90
C GLU A 12 -9.58 9.30 -23.87
N VAL A 13 -10.00 8.12 -24.30
CA VAL A 13 -9.92 6.90 -23.48
C VAL A 13 -8.46 6.51 -23.27
N LYS A 14 -7.93 6.75 -22.06
CA LYS A 14 -6.59 6.30 -21.70
C LYS A 14 -6.59 4.82 -21.32
N ARG A 15 -5.80 4.01 -22.03
CA ARG A 15 -5.61 2.60 -21.70
C ARG A 15 -4.86 2.47 -20.38
N ARG A 16 -5.41 1.74 -19.40
CA ARG A 16 -4.70 1.39 -18.17
C ARG A 16 -3.52 0.48 -18.52
N VAL A 17 -2.30 0.96 -18.30
CA VAL A 17 -1.09 0.14 -18.37
C VAL A 17 -0.55 -0.02 -16.96
N LYS A 18 -0.28 -1.27 -16.54
CA LYS A 18 0.35 -1.52 -15.25
C LYS A 18 1.76 -0.92 -15.29
N ARG A 19 2.02 0.10 -14.47
CA ARG A 19 3.36 0.67 -14.32
C ARG A 19 4.29 -0.45 -13.86
N GLN A 20 5.37 -0.69 -14.60
CA GLN A 20 6.37 -1.65 -14.17
C GLN A 20 7.02 -1.11 -12.89
N VAL A 21 6.90 -1.86 -11.80
CA VAL A 21 7.63 -1.58 -10.57
C VAL A 21 9.03 -2.12 -10.83
N ARG A 22 10.00 -1.23 -11.03
CA ARG A 22 11.42 -1.64 -11.04
C ARG A 22 11.69 -2.34 -9.72
N SER A 23 12.19 -3.56 -9.80
CA SER A 23 12.64 -4.31 -8.63
C SER A 23 13.88 -3.61 -8.08
N ASP A 24 13.69 -2.70 -7.14
CA ASP A 24 14.79 -2.18 -6.33
C ASP A 24 15.36 -3.34 -5.49
N PRO A 25 16.67 -3.63 -5.60
CA PRO A 25 17.35 -4.69 -4.87
C PRO A 25 17.51 -4.41 -3.37
N GLN A 26 17.15 -3.23 -2.86
CA GLN A 26 17.03 -3.05 -1.41
C GLN A 26 15.82 -3.83 -0.87
N ALA A 27 16.08 -5.07 -0.47
CA ALA A 27 15.16 -5.85 0.34
C ALA A 27 14.96 -5.10 1.66
N LEU A 28 13.73 -4.64 1.92
CA LEU A 28 13.33 -4.16 3.23
C LEU A 28 13.60 -5.31 4.22
N TYR A 29 14.52 -5.08 5.16
CA TYR A 29 14.83 -6.04 6.21
C TYR A 29 13.81 -5.90 7.34
N PHE A 30 13.00 -6.93 7.53
CA PHE A 30 12.06 -7.04 8.64
C PHE A 30 12.63 -8.01 9.67
N ASN A 31 12.78 -7.56 10.91
CA ASN A 31 13.27 -8.35 12.05
C ASN A 31 12.12 -8.91 12.92
N ASP A 32 10.88 -8.76 12.46
CA ASP A 32 9.70 -9.26 13.15
C ASP A 32 9.67 -10.81 13.10
N PRO A 33 9.63 -11.50 14.26
CA PRO A 33 9.70 -12.97 14.32
C PRO A 33 8.52 -13.68 13.64
N ILE A 34 7.35 -13.03 13.55
CA ILE A 34 6.14 -13.58 12.94
C ILE A 34 5.96 -13.11 11.50
N TRP A 35 6.90 -12.33 10.96
CA TRP A 35 6.86 -11.80 9.59
C TRP A 35 6.51 -12.90 8.59
N SER A 36 7.14 -14.08 8.65
CA SER A 36 6.88 -15.20 7.72
C SER A 36 5.41 -15.62 7.63
N ASN A 37 4.62 -15.36 8.68
CA ASN A 37 3.21 -15.75 8.80
C ASN A 37 2.24 -14.65 8.32
N MET A 38 2.73 -13.44 8.05
CA MET A 38 1.93 -12.29 7.62
C MET A 38 1.60 -12.33 6.12
N TRP A 39 0.86 -13.36 5.71
CA TRP A 39 0.49 -13.66 4.31
C TRP A 39 -0.25 -12.51 3.60
N TYR A 40 -0.87 -11.61 4.35
CA TYR A 40 -1.56 -10.43 3.83
C TYR A 40 -0.58 -9.31 3.41
N MET A 41 0.60 -9.21 4.03
CA MET A 41 1.60 -8.17 3.74
C MET A 41 2.60 -8.55 2.65
N HIS A 42 3.02 -9.82 2.63
CA HIS A 42 3.97 -10.37 1.68
C HIS A 42 3.61 -11.81 1.37
N CYS A 43 4.27 -12.39 0.37
CA CYS A 43 4.02 -13.76 0.00
C CYS A 43 5.36 -14.45 -0.26
N GLY A 44 5.54 -15.64 0.31
CA GLY A 44 6.83 -16.35 0.34
C GLY A 44 7.14 -17.21 -0.90
N ASP A 45 6.15 -17.44 -1.77
CA ASP A 45 6.29 -18.38 -2.87
C ASP A 45 6.92 -17.75 -4.11
N LYS A 46 8.06 -18.30 -4.54
CA LYS A 46 8.75 -17.92 -5.79
C LYS A 46 8.01 -18.37 -7.05
N ASN A 47 6.90 -19.10 -6.92
CA ASN A 47 6.06 -19.45 -8.05
C ASN A 47 5.20 -18.24 -8.45
N SER A 48 5.18 -17.97 -9.76
CA SER A 48 4.84 -16.74 -10.48
C SER A 48 3.44 -16.12 -10.27
N ARG A 49 2.68 -16.57 -9.27
CA ARG A 49 1.35 -16.07 -8.89
C ARG A 49 1.28 -15.45 -7.51
N CYS A 50 2.40 -15.41 -6.80
CA CYS A 50 2.51 -14.80 -5.48
C CYS A 50 2.34 -13.27 -5.60
N ARG A 51 1.12 -12.79 -5.36
CA ARG A 51 0.80 -11.38 -5.20
C ARG A 51 0.01 -11.26 -3.90
N SER A 52 0.58 -10.65 -2.86
CA SER A 52 -0.25 -10.07 -1.80
C SER A 52 -1.23 -9.12 -2.49
N GLU A 53 -2.53 -9.29 -2.21
CA GLU A 53 -3.58 -8.47 -2.82
C GLU A 53 -3.36 -6.98 -2.57
N MET A 54 -2.79 -6.64 -1.41
CA MET A 54 -2.52 -5.27 -0.99
C MET A 54 -1.26 -4.66 -1.63
N ASN A 55 -0.27 -5.47 -2.01
CA ASN A 55 1.00 -5.01 -2.61
C ASN A 55 1.71 -3.92 -1.77
N VAL A 56 1.65 -4.03 -0.44
CA VAL A 56 2.12 -3.00 0.51
C VAL A 56 3.64 -2.77 0.41
N GLN A 57 4.41 -3.84 0.16
CA GLN A 57 5.87 -3.75 0.00
C GLN A 57 6.27 -2.78 -1.12
N ALA A 58 5.50 -2.65 -2.20
CA ALA A 58 5.78 -1.69 -3.26
C ALA A 58 5.52 -0.23 -2.83
N ALA A 59 4.63 0.00 -1.88
CA ALA A 59 4.39 1.32 -1.28
C ALA A 59 5.53 1.68 -0.32
N TRP A 60 5.95 0.74 0.54
CA TRP A 60 7.09 0.90 1.44
C TRP A 60 8.41 1.13 0.71
N LYS A 61 8.66 0.42 -0.39
CA LYS A 61 9.82 0.68 -1.27
C LYS A 61 9.85 2.08 -1.87
N LYS A 62 8.71 2.78 -1.89
CA LYS A 62 8.61 4.18 -2.31
C LYS A 62 8.60 5.16 -1.13
N GLY A 63 8.79 4.67 0.10
CA GLY A 63 8.79 5.47 1.32
C GLY A 63 7.40 5.77 1.91
N TYR A 64 6.32 5.20 1.37
CA TYR A 64 4.96 5.43 1.90
C TYR A 64 4.68 4.48 3.05
N THR A 65 4.75 4.96 4.30
CA THR A 65 4.61 4.13 5.51
C THR A 65 3.36 4.44 6.35
N GLY A 66 2.63 5.52 6.04
CA GLY A 66 1.56 6.04 6.91
C GLY A 66 2.05 7.03 7.97
N LYS A 67 3.33 7.43 7.96
CA LYS A 67 3.85 8.48 8.84
C LYS A 67 2.99 9.76 8.74
N ASN A 68 2.67 10.34 9.89
CA ASN A 68 1.80 11.52 10.06
C ASN A 68 0.31 11.28 9.69
N VAL A 69 -0.13 10.03 9.56
CA VAL A 69 -1.55 9.66 9.49
C VAL A 69 -2.00 9.16 10.86
N VAL A 70 -3.12 9.69 11.35
CA VAL A 70 -3.75 9.21 12.60
C VAL A 70 -4.96 8.35 12.23
N VAL A 71 -5.05 7.17 12.83
CA VAL A 71 -6.14 6.22 12.62
C VAL A 71 -6.90 6.02 13.93
N THR A 72 -8.22 6.16 13.89
CA THR A 72 -9.10 5.85 15.03
C THR A 72 -9.72 4.48 14.82
N ILE A 73 -9.58 3.60 15.82
CA ILE A 73 -10.21 2.28 15.86
C ILE A 73 -11.39 2.38 16.84
N LEU A 74 -12.62 2.20 16.35
CA LEU A 74 -13.83 2.17 17.18
C LEU A 74 -14.16 0.71 17.50
N ASP A 75 -13.66 0.23 18.63
CA ASP A 75 -13.79 -1.16 19.09
C ASP A 75 -13.92 -1.18 20.64
N ASP A 76 -13.83 -2.36 21.26
CA ASP A 76 -13.91 -2.56 22.71
C ASP A 76 -12.73 -1.99 23.51
N GLY A 77 -11.58 -1.76 22.88
CA GLY A 77 -10.39 -1.16 23.48
C GLY A 77 -9.12 -1.39 22.68
N ILE A 78 -7.99 -0.88 23.19
CA ILE A 78 -6.65 -1.14 22.64
C ILE A 78 -5.63 -1.19 23.79
N GLU A 79 -4.73 -2.17 23.76
CA GLU A 79 -3.63 -2.28 24.72
C GLU A 79 -2.51 -1.27 24.38
N ARG A 80 -2.66 -0.04 24.90
CA ARG A 80 -1.77 1.09 24.59
C ARG A 80 -0.29 0.86 24.94
N ASN A 81 -0.03 -0.02 25.91
CA ASN A 81 1.31 -0.31 26.41
C ASN A 81 1.95 -1.55 25.74
N HIS A 82 1.28 -2.18 24.77
CA HIS A 82 1.84 -3.31 24.04
C HIS A 82 3.11 -2.87 23.28
N PRO A 83 4.22 -3.64 23.30
CA PRO A 83 5.50 -3.22 22.70
C PRO A 83 5.40 -2.85 21.20
N ASP A 84 4.54 -3.53 20.44
CA ASP A 84 4.32 -3.23 19.01
C ASP A 84 3.40 -2.03 18.73
N LEU A 85 2.69 -1.52 19.75
CA LEU A 85 1.73 -0.42 19.62
C LEU A 85 2.21 0.87 20.29
N ALA A 86 2.85 0.76 21.46
CA ALA A 86 3.26 1.89 22.29
C ALA A 86 4.09 2.97 21.55
N PRO A 87 4.98 2.64 20.59
CA PRO A 87 5.70 3.67 19.83
C PRO A 87 4.82 4.52 18.89
N ASN A 88 3.62 4.04 18.56
CA ASN A 88 2.69 4.64 17.60
C ASN A 88 1.33 5.02 18.22
N TYR A 89 1.20 4.94 19.56
CA TYR A 89 0.01 5.35 20.31
C TYR A 89 0.17 6.77 20.87
#